data_AF-A0A2N5XIK4-F1
#
_entry.id   AF-A0A2N5XIK4-F1
#
_cell.length_a   1.000
_cell.length_b   1.000
_cell.length_c   1.000
_cell.angle_alpha   90.00
_cell.angle_beta   90.00
_cell.angle_gamma   90.00
#
_symmetry.space_group_name_H-M   'P 1'
#
loop_
_entity.id
_entity.type
_entity.pdbx_description
1 polymer ?
#
loop_
_entity_poly.entity_id
_entity_poly.type
_entity_poly.pdbx_seq_one_letter_code
_entity_poly.pdbx_strand_id
1 'polypeptide(L)'
;MDLTPYVDALRRELAVAAEAGGDEARELAERLTAPLESATRLTMLNVLSAAMDEITRELAPGSVDVRLRGLDPDFVVTPPPADGGASAEPAAPAEPFRA
;
A
#
# COMPACT_ATOMS: atom_id res chain seq x y z
N MET A 1 -0.69 3.61 4.57
CA MET A 1 -2.08 3.76 4.06
C MET A 1 -3.03 3.07 5.02
N ASP A 2 -4.12 3.72 5.42
CA ASP A 2 -5.13 3.10 6.28
C ASP A 2 -6.18 2.35 5.44
N LEU A 3 -6.30 1.03 5.66
CA LEU A 3 -7.27 0.18 4.96
C LEU A 3 -8.63 0.09 5.66
N THR A 4 -8.74 0.59 6.89
CA THR A 4 -9.94 0.52 7.73
C THR A 4 -11.19 1.09 7.03
N PRO A 5 -11.14 2.25 6.33
CA PRO A 5 -12.32 2.79 5.66
C PRO A 5 -12.92 1.87 4.60
N TYR A 6 -12.07 1.11 3.88
CA TYR A 6 -12.48 0.19 2.82
C TYR A 6 -13.10 -1.08 3.39
N VAL A 7 -12.50 -1.61 4.46
CA VAL A 7 -13.06 -2.75 5.19
C VAL A 7 -14.40 -2.39 5.83
N ASP A 8 -14.51 -1.20 6.42
CA ASP A 8 -15.75 -0.70 7.01
C ASP A 8 -16.85 -0.47 5.96
N ALA A 9 -16.48 -0.02 4.75
CA ALA A 9 -17.44 0.11 3.65
C ALA A 9 -18.01 -1.25 3.27
N LEU A 10 -17.15 -2.27 3.08
CA LEU A 10 -17.58 -3.62 2.76
C LEU A 10 -18.47 -4.22 3.87
N ARG A 11 -18.13 -3.98 5.15
CA ARG A 11 -18.95 -4.42 6.29
C ARG A 11 -20.34 -3.79 6.26
N ARG A 12 -20.45 -2.49 5.97
CA ARG A 12 -21.74 -1.80 5.83
C ARG A 12 -22.55 -2.37 4.67
N GLU A 13 -21.92 -2.61 3.53
CA GLU A 13 -22.58 -3.21 2.36
C GLU A 13 -23.09 -4.62 2.65
N LEU A 14 -22.30 -5.45 3.35
CA LEU A 14 -22.72 -6.77 3.79
C LEU A 14 -23.95 -6.69 4.71
N ALA A 15 -23.97 -5.76 5.66
CA ALA A 15 -25.11 -5.56 6.55
C ALA A 15 -26.37 -5.16 5.76
N VAL A 16 -26.26 -4.20 4.83
CA VAL A 16 -27.38 -3.79 3.96
C VAL A 16 -27.91 -4.95 3.13
N ALA A 17 -27.02 -5.78 2.56
CA ALA A 17 -27.42 -6.96 1.80
C ALA A 17 -28.09 -8.02 2.68
N ALA A 18 -27.63 -8.21 3.92
CA ALA A 18 -28.17 -9.16 4.86
C ALA A 18 -29.57 -8.78 5.35
N GLU A 19 -29.85 -7.49 5.56
CA GLU A 19 -31.20 -6.98 5.92
C GLU A 19 -32.24 -7.36 4.85
N ALA A 20 -31.88 -7.31 3.56
CA ALA A 20 -32.76 -7.73 2.48
C ALA A 20 -33.04 -9.26 2.46
N GLY A 21 -32.17 -10.04 3.11
CA GLY A 21 -32.26 -11.51 3.18
C GLY A 21 -33.03 -12.05 4.38
N GLY A 22 -33.53 -11.19 5.27
CA GLY A 22 -34.25 -11.59 6.49
C GLY A 22 -33.35 -12.02 7.65
N ASP A 23 -33.98 -12.52 8.72
CA ASP A 23 -33.32 -12.75 10.02
C ASP A 23 -32.18 -13.78 9.94
N GLU A 24 -32.34 -14.87 9.18
CA GLU A 24 -31.26 -15.86 9.05
C GLU A 24 -30.02 -15.31 8.32
N ALA A 25 -30.23 -14.47 7.31
CA ALA A 25 -29.14 -13.82 6.58
C ALA A 25 -28.41 -12.80 7.48
N ARG A 26 -29.19 -12.05 8.28
CA ARG A 26 -28.66 -11.12 9.26
C ARG A 26 -27.79 -11.81 10.31
N GLU A 27 -28.28 -12.89 10.92
CA GLU A 27 -27.49 -13.68 11.88
C GLU A 27 -26.20 -14.23 11.26
N LEU A 28 -26.27 -14.70 10.02
CA LEU A 28 -25.09 -15.20 9.32
C LEU A 28 -24.07 -14.08 9.08
N ALA A 29 -24.51 -12.91 8.63
CA ALA A 29 -23.65 -11.75 8.40
C ALA A 29 -22.97 -11.27 9.69
N GLU A 30 -23.69 -11.24 10.81
CA GLU A 30 -23.12 -10.90 12.12
C GLU A 30 -22.00 -11.87 12.52
N ARG A 31 -22.18 -13.19 12.31
CA ARG A 31 -21.13 -14.20 12.57
C ARG A 31 -19.93 -14.09 11.63
N LEU A 32 -20.14 -13.69 10.37
CA LEU A 32 -19.10 -13.61 9.34
C LEU A 32 -18.32 -12.29 9.36
N THR A 33 -18.85 -11.24 9.97
CA THR A 33 -18.24 -9.90 9.92
C THR A 33 -16.79 -9.88 10.43
N ALA A 34 -16.54 -10.44 11.61
CA ALA A 34 -15.19 -10.48 12.19
C ALA A 34 -14.17 -11.31 11.37
N PRO A 35 -14.47 -12.56 10.94
CA PRO A 35 -13.53 -13.31 10.12
C PRO A 35 -13.32 -12.71 8.72
N LEU A 36 -14.33 -12.06 8.13
CA LEU A 36 -14.21 -11.40 6.83
C LEU A 36 -13.32 -10.16 6.87
N GLU A 37 -13.28 -9.42 7.99
CA GLU A 37 -12.40 -8.24 8.12
C GLU A 37 -10.92 -8.60 7.89
N SER A 38 -10.44 -9.65 8.56
CA SER A 38 -9.04 -10.09 8.41
C SER A 38 -8.76 -10.62 7.00
N ALA A 39 -9.68 -11.39 6.43
CA ALA A 39 -9.54 -11.97 5.09
C ALA A 39 -9.53 -10.88 4.00
N THR A 40 -10.41 -9.89 4.11
CA THR A 40 -10.48 -8.74 3.18
C THR A 40 -9.20 -7.93 3.24
N ARG A 41 -8.71 -7.62 4.44
CA ARG A 41 -7.46 -6.85 4.58
C ARG A 41 -6.28 -7.58 3.95
N LEU A 42 -6.12 -8.87 4.22
CA LEU A 42 -5.06 -9.68 3.61
C LEU A 42 -5.19 -9.72 2.09
N THR A 43 -6.41 -9.89 1.58
CA THR A 43 -6.69 -9.88 0.15
C THR A 43 -6.28 -8.55 -0.49
N MET A 44 -6.62 -7.42 0.14
CA MET A 44 -6.21 -6.09 -0.33
C MET A 44 -4.68 -5.95 -0.38
N LEU A 45 -3.97 -6.40 0.65
CA LEU A 45 -2.49 -6.38 0.66
C LEU A 45 -1.89 -7.22 -0.47
N ASN A 46 -2.46 -8.39 -0.75
CA ASN A 46 -2.02 -9.24 -1.86
C ASN A 46 -2.25 -8.55 -3.22
N VAL A 47 -3.43 -7.94 -3.41
CA VAL A 47 -3.76 -7.20 -4.64
C VAL A 47 -2.82 -6.01 -4.83
N LEU A 48 -2.58 -5.22 -3.79
CA LEU A 48 -1.65 -4.09 -3.85
C LEU A 48 -0.23 -4.54 -4.18
N SER A 49 0.23 -5.63 -3.58
CA SER A 49 1.58 -6.17 -3.84
C SER A 49 1.73 -6.63 -5.29
N ALA A 50 0.76 -7.39 -5.81
CA ALA A 50 0.76 -7.82 -7.20
C ALA A 50 0.71 -6.65 -8.19
N ALA A 51 -0.08 -5.61 -7.88
CA ALA A 51 -0.13 -4.40 -8.70
C ALA A 51 1.20 -3.64 -8.70
N MET A 52 1.89 -3.56 -7.56
CA MET A 52 3.20 -2.88 -7.49
C MET A 52 4.29 -3.67 -8.23
N ASP A 53 4.22 -5.00 -8.26
CA ASP A 53 5.14 -5.82 -9.07
C ASP A 53 4.98 -5.51 -10.57
N GLU A 54 3.76 -5.30 -11.05
CA GLU A 54 3.49 -4.90 -12.43
C GLU A 54 4.05 -3.51 -12.72
N ILE A 55 3.76 -2.53 -11.87
CA ILE A 55 4.28 -1.16 -12.01
C ILE A 55 5.81 -1.12 -11.96
N THR A 56 6.43 -1.89 -11.06
CA THR A 56 7.90 -1.94 -10.93
C THR A 56 8.57 -2.45 -12.20
N ARG A 57 7.95 -3.41 -12.90
CA ARG A 57 8.48 -3.87 -14.20
C ARG A 57 8.41 -2.77 -15.26
N GLU A 58 7.35 -1.98 -15.27
CA GLU A 58 7.20 -0.86 -16.22
C GLU A 58 8.09 0.34 -15.86
N LEU A 59 8.41 0.53 -14.58
CA LEU A 59 9.19 1.67 -14.08
C LEU A 59 10.71 1.51 -14.21
N ALA A 60 11.21 0.34 -14.61
CA ALA A 60 12.64 0.04 -14.66
C ALA A 60 13.44 1.12 -15.43
N PRO A 61 14.59 1.59 -14.90
CA PRO A 61 15.33 1.07 -13.73
C PRO A 61 14.84 1.52 -12.35
N GLY A 62 13.74 2.25 -12.23
CA GLY A 62 13.10 2.57 -10.94
C GLY A 62 12.26 1.41 -10.38
N SER A 63 11.71 1.58 -9.18
CA SER A 63 10.84 0.62 -8.50
C SER A 63 9.72 1.28 -7.70
N VAL A 64 8.66 0.52 -7.43
CA VAL A 64 7.67 0.87 -6.41
C VAL A 64 7.49 -0.33 -5.48
N ASP A 65 7.86 -0.16 -4.22
CA ASP A 65 7.83 -1.22 -3.22
C ASP A 65 6.71 -0.96 -2.20
N VAL A 66 6.09 -2.03 -1.70
CA VAL A 66 5.13 -1.96 -0.58
C VAL A 66 5.85 -2.26 0.73
N ARG A 67 5.82 -1.32 1.66
CA ARG A 67 6.35 -1.50 3.03
C ARG A 67 5.20 -1.52 4.02
N LEU A 68 5.17 -2.53 4.90
CA LEU A 68 4.16 -2.61 5.95
C LEU A 68 4.64 -1.95 7.25
N ARG A 69 3.79 -1.13 7.86
CA ARG A 69 3.90 -0.70 9.25
C ARG A 69 2.74 -1.31 10.03
N GLY A 70 2.98 -2.45 10.69
CA GLY A 70 1.89 -3.27 11.20
C GLY A 70 1.07 -3.81 10.03
N LEU A 71 -0.19 -3.39 9.92
CA LEU A 71 -1.10 -3.79 8.85
C LEU A 71 -1.41 -2.65 7.85
N ASP A 72 -0.69 -1.53 7.97
CA ASP A 72 -0.87 -0.37 7.12
C ASP A 72 0.23 -0.35 6.05
N PRO A 73 -0.11 -0.49 4.75
CA PRO A 73 0.87 -0.49 3.66
C PRO A 73 1.26 0.93 3.27
N ASP A 74 2.54 1.20 3.10
CA ASP A 74 3.07 2.43 2.52
C ASP A 74 3.81 2.11 1.22
N PHE A 75 3.67 2.97 0.21
CA PHE A 75 4.40 2.83 -1.04
C PHE A 75 5.72 3.59 -0.97
N VAL A 76 6.80 2.92 -1.33
CA VAL A 76 8.14 3.51 -1.44
C VAL A 76 8.49 3.52 -2.92
N VAL A 77 8.64 4.71 -3.48
CA VAL A 77 8.98 4.89 -4.90
C VAL A 77 10.46 5.21 -5.00
N THR A 78 11.18 4.40 -5.76
CA THR A 78 12.57 4.67 -6.16
C THR A 78 12.56 5.11 -7.62
N PRO A 79 12.76 6.39 -7.94
CA PRO A 79 12.79 6.84 -9.32
C PRO A 79 14.01 6.26 -10.05
N PRO A 80 13.92 6.05 -11.38
CA PRO A 80 15.08 5.69 -12.18
C PRO A 80 16.19 6.76 -12.05
N PRO A 81 17.48 6.40 -12.17
CA PRO A 81 18.56 7.38 -12.16
C PRO A 81 18.32 8.42 -13.24
N ALA A 82 18.39 9.70 -12.90
CA ALA A 82 18.37 10.75 -13.91
C ALA A 82 19.62 10.61 -14.78
N ASP A 83 19.44 10.41 -16.08
CA ASP A 83 20.54 10.47 -17.04
C ASP A 83 21.16 11.88 -17.02
N GLY A 84 22.22 12.06 -16.24
CA GLY A 84 23.09 13.24 -16.27
C GLY A 84 22.76 14.36 -15.27
N GLY A 85 23.30 14.25 -14.07
CA GLY A 85 23.44 15.38 -13.15
C GLY A 85 24.31 14.99 -11.96
N ALA A 86 25.61 15.24 -12.09
CA ALA A 86 26.68 15.15 -11.09
C ALA A 86 26.26 14.58 -9.71
N SER A 87 26.90 13.47 -9.30
CA SER A 87 27.23 13.31 -7.89
C SER A 87 27.79 14.65 -7.42
N ALA A 88 27.07 15.34 -6.54
CA ALA A 88 27.68 16.38 -5.72
C ALA A 88 28.70 15.64 -4.84
N GLU A 89 29.87 15.40 -5.40
CA GLU A 89 31.08 15.18 -4.63
C GLU A 89 31.15 16.35 -3.65
N PRO A 90 31.24 16.11 -2.32
CA PRO A 90 31.38 17.21 -1.38
C PRO A 90 32.62 17.98 -1.81
N ALA A 91 32.44 19.23 -2.25
CA ALA A 91 33.55 20.09 -2.65
C ALA A 91 34.56 20.12 -1.50
N ALA A 92 35.71 19.49 -1.70
CA ALA A 92 36.81 19.56 -0.76
C ALA A 92 37.17 21.05 -0.56
N PRO A 93 37.39 21.52 0.68
CA PRO A 93 37.73 22.91 0.92
C PRO A 93 39.01 23.26 0.16
N ALA A 94 38.95 24.29 -0.69
CA ALA A 94 40.13 24.82 -1.35
C ALA A 94 41.11 25.33 -0.26
N GLU A 95 42.27 24.72 -0.17
CA GLU A 95 43.34 25.20 0.70
C GLU A 95 43.81 26.58 0.22
N PRO A 96 43.94 27.58 1.12
CA PRO A 96 44.39 28.91 0.73
C PRO A 96 45.86 28.87 0.33
N PHE A 97 46.14 29.28 -0.90
CA PHE A 97 47.48 29.52 -1.43
C PHE A 97 48.20 30.57 -0.56
N ARG A 98 49.27 30.15 0.12
CA ARG A 98 50.10 31.00 0.96
C ARG A 98 51.15 31.68 0.09
N ALA A 99 51.10 33.01 0.01
CA ALA A 99 52.14 33.87 -0.57
C ALA A 99 53.33 34.04 0.39
#